data_AF-A0A069D0R0-F1
#
_entry.id   AF-A0A069D0R0-F1
#
_cell.length_a   1.000
_cell.length_b   1.000
_cell.length_c   1.000
_cell.angle_alpha   90.00
_cell.angle_beta   90.00
_cell.angle_gamma   90.00
#
_symmetry.space_group_name_H-M   'P 1'
#
loop_
_entity.id
_entity.type
_entity.pdbx_description
1 polymer ?
#
loop_
_entity_poly.entity_id
_entity_poly.type
_entity_poly.pdbx_seq_one_letter_code
_entity_poly.pdbx_strand_id
1 'polypeptide(L)'
;MALNLFTRVNSRKGLFAVEKVTLIYNLLTSVLILFIFQRMDHPLVMLTERAVIAGVTFLLMYLYRLAPCKMTAFIRMAVQMSLLSYWYPDTFEFNRVFPNLDHLFASAEQWLFGCQPAVMFNYYLPRCG
;
A
#
# COMPACT_ATOMS: atom_id res chain seq x y z
N MET A 1 -31.84 -1.18 16.02
CA MET A 1 -31.08 0.10 16.08
C MET A 1 -30.76 0.51 14.65
N ALA A 2 -31.37 1.58 14.12
CA ALA A 2 -31.14 2.00 12.73
C ALA A 2 -29.73 2.58 12.59
N LEU A 3 -28.92 1.99 11.71
CA LEU A 3 -27.58 2.49 11.41
C LEU A 3 -27.72 3.86 10.74
N ASN A 4 -27.43 4.92 11.47
CA ASN A 4 -27.52 6.32 11.03
C ASN A 4 -26.45 6.67 9.96
N LEU A 5 -26.42 5.97 8.82
CA LEU A 5 -25.38 6.02 7.79
C LEU A 5 -25.25 7.37 7.08
N PHE A 6 -26.36 8.08 6.94
CA PHE A 6 -26.41 9.40 6.29
C PHE A 6 -26.22 10.56 7.28
N THR A 7 -25.97 10.28 8.56
CA THR A 7 -25.68 11.37 9.50
C THR A 7 -24.40 12.09 9.12
N ARG A 8 -24.48 13.42 9.16
CA ARG A 8 -23.36 14.29 8.83
C ARG A 8 -22.25 14.07 9.85
N VAL A 9 -21.04 13.86 9.37
CA VAL A 9 -19.86 13.74 10.23
C VAL A 9 -19.16 15.09 10.28
N ASN A 10 -18.67 15.48 11.45
CA ASN A 10 -17.80 16.66 11.57
C ASN A 10 -16.56 16.45 10.69
N SER A 11 -16.57 17.12 9.55
CA SER A 11 -15.57 16.96 8.50
C SER A 11 -14.24 17.51 9.00
N ARG A 12 -13.27 16.62 9.27
CA ARG A 12 -11.87 17.06 9.37
C ARG A 12 -11.44 17.54 7.99
N LYS A 13 -11.01 18.79 7.90
CA LYS A 13 -10.49 19.37 6.65
C LYS A 13 -9.24 18.58 6.22
N GLY A 14 -9.33 17.80 5.13
CA GLY A 14 -8.18 17.20 4.47
C GLY A 14 -8.27 15.70 4.15
N LEU A 15 -7.13 15.13 3.81
CA LEU A 15 -6.93 13.69 3.61
C LEU A 15 -6.83 12.97 4.95
N PHE A 16 -7.40 11.77 5.01
CA PHE A 16 -7.17 10.85 6.12
C PHE A 16 -5.71 10.39 6.13
N ALA A 17 -5.22 10.00 7.31
CA ALA A 17 -3.83 9.55 7.46
C ALA A 17 -3.50 8.39 6.50
N VAL A 18 -4.42 7.43 6.36
CA VAL A 18 -4.26 6.30 5.43
C VAL A 18 -4.10 6.76 3.98
N GLU A 19 -4.92 7.72 3.52
CA GLU A 19 -4.83 8.23 2.15
C GLU A 19 -3.52 8.97 1.89
N LYS A 20 -3.00 9.70 2.90
CA LYS A 20 -1.68 10.34 2.77
C LYS A 20 -0.58 9.30 2.60
N VAL A 21 -0.60 8.25 3.41
CA VAL A 21 0.39 7.15 3.32
C VAL A 21 0.27 6.46 1.96
N THR A 22 -0.95 6.15 1.51
CA THR A 22 -1.21 5.60 0.17
C THR A 22 -0.66 6.48 -0.94
N LEU A 23 -0.90 7.80 -0.89
CA LEU A 23 -0.41 8.72 -1.92
C LEU A 23 1.13 8.82 -1.91
N ILE A 24 1.76 8.83 -0.74
CA ILE A 24 3.23 8.79 -0.62
C ILE A 24 3.77 7.49 -1.20
N TYR A 25 3.19 6.35 -0.83
CA TYR A 25 3.58 5.05 -1.37
C TYR A 25 3.41 4.99 -2.90
N ASN A 26 2.29 5.49 -3.42
CA ASN A 26 2.00 5.55 -4.84
C ASN A 26 3.00 6.45 -5.59
N LEU A 27 3.37 7.60 -5.01
CA LEU A 27 4.40 8.48 -5.58
C LEU A 27 5.77 7.80 -5.60
N LEU A 28 6.19 7.20 -4.48
CA LEU A 28 7.48 6.52 -4.37
C LEU A 28 7.58 5.35 -5.37
N THR A 29 6.53 4.54 -5.47
CA THR A 29 6.51 3.42 -6.43
C THR A 29 6.43 3.89 -7.87
N SER A 30 5.73 5.00 -8.17
CA SER A 30 5.74 5.60 -9.51
C SER A 30 7.15 6.07 -9.91
N VAL A 31 7.84 6.75 -9.01
CA VAL A 31 9.25 7.18 -9.22
C VAL A 31 10.14 5.95 -9.43
N LEU A 32 9.95 4.90 -8.62
CA LEU A 32 10.68 3.66 -8.77
C LEU A 32 10.47 3.04 -10.16
N ILE A 33 9.21 2.88 -10.60
CA ILE A 33 8.87 2.34 -11.93
C ILE A 33 9.60 3.11 -13.04
N LEU A 34 9.68 4.43 -12.95
CA LEU A 34 10.39 5.25 -13.94
C LEU A 34 11.90 4.93 -13.98
N PHE A 35 12.53 4.66 -12.83
CA PHE A 35 13.95 4.29 -12.78
C PHE A 35 14.23 2.89 -13.34
N ILE A 36 13.36 1.92 -13.08
CA ILE A 36 13.53 0.52 -13.54
C ILE A 36 12.69 0.20 -14.79
N PHE A 37 12.18 1.21 -15.48
CA PHE A 37 11.18 1.10 -16.56
C PHE A 37 11.56 0.06 -17.63
N GLN A 38 12.81 0.07 -18.09
CA GLN A 38 13.31 -0.83 -19.15
C GLN A 38 13.47 -2.30 -18.71
N ARG A 39 13.43 -2.58 -17.40
CA ARG A 39 13.61 -3.92 -16.84
C ARG A 39 12.30 -4.57 -16.42
N MET A 40 11.18 -3.86 -16.54
CA MET A 40 9.85 -4.35 -16.15
C MET A 40 9.07 -4.86 -17.38
N ASP A 41 8.21 -5.86 -17.16
CA ASP A 41 7.39 -6.46 -18.23
C ASP A 41 6.28 -5.50 -18.73
N HIS A 42 5.63 -4.77 -17.83
CA HIS A 42 4.47 -3.90 -18.16
C HIS A 42 4.47 -2.56 -17.38
N PRO A 43 5.52 -1.74 -17.48
CA PRO A 43 5.69 -0.53 -16.68
C PRO A 43 4.63 0.55 -16.94
N LEU A 44 4.12 0.65 -18.17
CA LEU A 44 3.07 1.61 -18.51
C LEU A 44 1.75 1.28 -17.81
N VAL A 45 1.40 0.00 -17.74
CA VAL A 45 0.17 -0.45 -17.07
C VAL A 45 0.26 -0.07 -15.59
N MET A 46 1.36 -0.41 -14.93
CA MET A 46 1.56 -0.07 -13.52
C MET A 46 1.48 1.44 -13.25
N LEU A 47 2.06 2.29 -14.12
CA LEU A 47 1.96 3.75 -14.00
C LEU A 47 0.52 4.25 -14.21
N THR A 48 -0.22 3.69 -15.16
CA THR A 48 -1.63 4.06 -15.34
C THR A 48 -2.46 3.68 -14.13
N GLU A 49 -2.21 2.53 -13.53
CA GLU A 49 -2.88 2.07 -12.31
C GLU A 49 -2.57 3.00 -11.12
N ARG A 50 -1.32 3.48 -11.01
CA ARG A 50 -0.93 4.52 -10.03
C ARG A 50 -1.71 5.82 -10.22
N ALA A 51 -1.84 6.29 -11.46
CA ALA A 51 -2.64 7.46 -11.79
C ALA A 51 -4.13 7.27 -11.47
N VAL A 52 -4.69 6.08 -11.76
CA VAL A 52 -6.09 5.73 -11.43
C VAL A 52 -6.31 5.73 -9.92
N ILE A 53 -5.42 5.10 -9.12
CA ILE A 53 -5.54 5.08 -7.65
C ILE A 53 -5.51 6.51 -7.08
N ALA A 54 -4.60 7.36 -7.57
CA ALA A 54 -4.55 8.76 -7.17
C ALA A 54 -5.85 9.50 -7.54
N GLY A 55 -6.31 9.33 -8.79
CA GLY A 55 -7.56 9.92 -9.28
C GLY A 55 -8.78 9.51 -8.47
N VAL A 56 -8.94 8.22 -8.18
CA VAL A 56 -10.03 7.68 -7.33
C VAL A 56 -9.93 8.24 -5.91
N THR A 57 -8.73 8.33 -5.34
CA THR A 57 -8.54 8.89 -3.99
C THR A 57 -8.97 10.36 -3.93
N PHE A 58 -8.58 11.17 -4.91
CA PHE A 58 -9.00 12.58 -5.00
C PHE A 58 -10.51 12.72 -5.30
N LEU A 59 -11.08 11.85 -6.14
CA LEU A 59 -12.50 11.82 -6.43
C LEU A 59 -13.32 11.52 -5.16
N LEU A 60 -12.95 10.49 -4.40
CA LEU A 60 -13.63 10.15 -3.15
C LEU A 60 -13.50 11.25 -2.09
N MET A 61 -12.33 11.92 -2.04
CA MET A 61 -12.14 13.10 -1.21
C MET A 61 -13.07 14.25 -1.62
N TYR A 62 -13.22 14.49 -2.93
CA TYR A 62 -14.13 15.51 -3.46
C TYR A 62 -15.60 15.19 -3.15
N LEU A 63 -16.04 13.94 -3.38
CA LEU A 63 -17.39 13.48 -3.05
C LEU A 63 -17.68 13.61 -1.55
N TYR A 64 -16.71 13.31 -0.68
CA TYR A 64 -16.85 13.51 0.76
C TYR A 64 -16.99 14.98 1.15
N ARG A 65 -16.39 15.92 0.42
CA ARG A 65 -16.61 17.36 0.66
C ARG A 65 -18.02 17.80 0.29
N LEU A 66 -18.58 17.27 -0.79
CA LEU A 66 -19.95 17.57 -1.22
C LEU A 66 -20.98 16.97 -0.26
N ALA A 67 -20.79 15.71 0.14
CA ALA A 67 -21.70 14.98 1.02
C ALA A 67 -20.93 14.33 2.20
N PRO A 68 -20.59 15.08 3.26
CA PRO A 68 -19.86 14.55 4.41
C PRO A 68 -20.78 13.70 5.30
N CYS A 69 -20.94 12.42 4.97
CA CYS A 69 -21.72 11.46 5.74
C CYS A 69 -20.86 10.27 6.21
N LYS A 70 -21.40 9.45 7.12
CA LYS A 70 -20.68 8.26 7.62
C LYS A 70 -20.42 7.24 6.50
N MET A 71 -21.35 7.11 5.55
CA MET A 71 -21.20 6.22 4.40
C MET A 71 -20.01 6.64 3.51
N THR A 72 -19.86 7.92 3.18
CA THR A 72 -18.74 8.39 2.35
C THR A 72 -17.41 8.28 3.08
N ALA A 73 -17.37 8.50 4.40
CA ALA A 73 -16.18 8.23 5.22
C ALA A 73 -15.81 6.73 5.24
N PHE A 74 -16.80 5.85 5.36
CA PHE A 74 -16.60 4.41 5.35
C PHE A 74 -16.07 3.92 4.00
N ILE A 75 -16.67 4.36 2.89
CA ILE A 75 -16.21 4.01 1.54
C ILE A 75 -14.76 4.43 1.33
N ARG A 76 -14.38 5.65 1.76
CA ARG A 76 -12.98 6.11 1.70
C ARG A 76 -12.04 5.16 2.42
N MET A 77 -12.38 4.74 3.65
CA MET A 77 -11.55 3.78 4.38
C MET A 77 -11.53 2.40 3.72
N ALA A 78 -12.68 1.88 3.29
CA ALA A 78 -12.78 0.56 2.68
C ALA A 78 -11.94 0.45 1.40
N VAL A 79 -12.00 1.47 0.54
CA VAL A 79 -11.19 1.54 -0.69
C VAL A 79 -9.70 1.54 -0.35
N GLN A 80 -9.28 2.33 0.63
CA GLN A 80 -7.86 2.38 1.03
C GLN A 80 -7.39 1.06 1.62
N MET A 81 -8.22 0.38 2.41
CA MET A 81 -7.87 -0.94 2.95
C MET A 81 -7.82 -2.02 1.88
N SER A 82 -8.68 -1.97 0.85
CA SER A 82 -8.65 -2.95 -0.24
C SER A 82 -7.40 -2.85 -1.12
N LEU A 83 -6.75 -1.68 -1.16
CA LEU A 83 -5.53 -1.49 -1.96
C LEU A 83 -4.35 -2.32 -1.46
N LEU A 84 -4.34 -2.76 -0.19
CA LEU A 84 -3.26 -3.61 0.33
C LEU A 84 -3.16 -4.93 -0.43
N SER A 85 -4.29 -5.58 -0.73
CA SER A 85 -4.33 -6.82 -1.50
C SER A 85 -3.87 -6.60 -2.94
N TYR A 86 -4.15 -5.42 -3.49
CA TYR A 86 -3.77 -5.06 -4.84
C TYR A 86 -2.27 -4.76 -4.99
N TRP A 87 -1.63 -4.17 -3.97
CA TRP A 87 -0.20 -3.89 -4.01
C TRP A 87 0.69 -5.11 -3.86
N TYR A 88 0.18 -6.22 -3.33
CA TYR A 88 1.01 -7.40 -3.07
C TYR A 88 1.60 -8.00 -4.37
N PRO A 89 0.83 -8.25 -5.44
CA PRO A 89 1.39 -8.61 -6.75
C PRO A 89 2.42 -7.61 -7.28
N ASP A 90 2.18 -6.30 -7.12
CA ASP A 90 3.12 -5.28 -7.58
C ASP A 90 4.46 -5.36 -6.85
N THR A 91 4.43 -5.63 -5.53
CA THR A 91 5.67 -5.81 -4.75
C THR A 91 6.50 -7.00 -5.23
N PHE A 92 5.84 -8.05 -5.69
CA PHE A 92 6.51 -9.19 -6.29
C PHE A 92 7.19 -8.83 -7.62
N GLU A 93 6.50 -8.09 -8.50
CA GLU A 93 7.08 -7.61 -9.76
C GLU A 93 8.30 -6.71 -9.53
N PHE A 94 8.26 -5.83 -8.53
CA PHE A 94 9.45 -5.06 -8.15
C PHE A 94 10.59 -5.96 -7.66
N ASN A 95 10.31 -6.91 -6.78
CA ASN A 95 11.31 -7.78 -6.20
C ASN A 95 12.03 -8.64 -7.25
N ARG A 96 11.32 -9.05 -8.31
CA ARG A 96 11.90 -9.81 -9.44
C ARG A 96 12.98 -9.05 -10.22
N VAL A 97 12.93 -7.72 -10.21
CA VAL A 97 13.88 -6.88 -10.96
C VAL A 97 15.18 -6.65 -10.19
N PHE A 98 15.11 -6.67 -8.85
CA PHE A 98 16.28 -6.48 -8.00
C PHE A 98 17.11 -7.77 -7.88
N PRO A 99 18.44 -7.65 -7.72
CA PRO A 99 19.26 -8.80 -7.36
C PRO A 99 18.87 -9.31 -5.97
N ASN A 100 19.31 -10.52 -5.59
CA ASN A 100 19.05 -11.01 -4.25
C ASN A 100 19.69 -10.10 -3.18
N LEU A 101 18.85 -9.44 -2.37
CA LEU A 101 19.25 -8.53 -1.29
C LEU A 101 19.20 -9.19 0.10
N ASP A 102 18.97 -10.51 0.19
CA ASP A 102 18.83 -11.25 1.46
C ASP A 102 19.99 -10.99 2.41
N HIS A 103 21.23 -10.86 1.90
CA HIS A 103 22.41 -10.58 2.71
C HIS A 103 22.36 -9.23 3.45
N LEU A 104 21.75 -8.19 2.85
CA LEU A 104 21.56 -6.90 3.49
C LEU A 104 20.51 -7.00 4.61
N PHE A 105 19.40 -7.69 4.33
CA PHE A 105 18.36 -7.91 5.34
C PHE A 105 18.86 -8.77 6.49
N ALA A 106 19.59 -9.85 6.20
CA ALA A 106 20.20 -10.73 7.19
C ALA A 106 21.23 -10.00 8.07
N SER A 107 22.00 -9.06 7.50
CA SER A 107 22.92 -8.21 8.26
C SER A 107 22.18 -7.20 9.14
N ALA A 108 21.11 -6.59 8.63
CA ALA A 108 20.28 -5.67 9.40
C ALA A 108 19.55 -6.36 10.55
N GLU A 109 19.03 -7.57 10.33
CA GLU A 109 18.42 -8.40 11.37
C GLU A 109 19.44 -8.78 12.44
N GLN A 110 20.62 -9.25 12.04
CA GLN A 110 21.70 -9.60 12.96
C GLN A 110 22.13 -8.39 13.81
N TRP A 111 22.17 -7.19 13.22
CA TRP A 111 22.48 -5.96 13.92
C TRP A 111 21.37 -5.52 14.88
N LEU A 112 20.10 -5.60 14.46
CA LEU A 112 18.96 -5.13 15.23
C LEU A 112 18.57 -6.08 16.37
N PHE A 113 18.66 -7.39 16.15
CA PHE A 113 18.17 -8.42 17.07
C PHE A 113 19.29 -9.26 17.71
N GLY A 114 20.53 -9.12 17.23
CA GLY A 114 21.66 -9.98 17.66
C GLY A 114 21.59 -11.41 17.11
N CYS A 115 20.60 -11.71 16.28
CA CYS A 115 20.37 -12.99 15.62
C CYS A 115 19.65 -12.79 14.28
N GLN A 116 19.50 -13.86 13.49
CA GLN A 116 18.65 -13.88 12.30
C GLN A 116 17.35 -14.63 12.61
N PRO A 117 16.24 -13.93 12.92
CA PRO A 117 14.98 -14.55 13.35
C PRO A 117 14.45 -15.56 12.35
N ALA A 118 14.59 -15.31 11.04
CA ALA A 118 14.15 -16.23 9.99
C ALA A 118 14.88 -17.59 10.05
N VAL A 119 16.19 -17.58 10.34
CA VAL A 119 16.99 -18.80 10.50
C VAL A 119 16.59 -19.54 11.78
N MET A 120 16.40 -18.80 12.87
CA MET A 120 15.91 -19.33 14.13
C MET A 120 14.55 -20.02 13.92
N PHE A 121 13.60 -19.33 13.29
CA PHE A 121 12.27 -19.84 13.02
C PHE A 121 12.29 -21.14 12.19
N ASN A 122 13.12 -21.21 11.16
CA ASN A 122 13.35 -22.43 10.37
C ASN A 122 13.97 -23.58 11.18
N TYR A 123 14.71 -23.28 12.25
CA TYR A 123 15.29 -24.29 13.14
C TYR A 123 14.28 -24.80 14.18
N TYR A 124 13.43 -23.94 14.75
CA TYR A 124 12.51 -24.31 15.83
C TYR A 124 11.16 -24.83 15.38
N LEU A 125 10.71 -24.50 14.17
CA LEU A 125 9.44 -24.99 13.65
C LEU A 125 9.62 -26.22 12.76
N PRO A 126 8.70 -27.19 12.85
CA PRO A 126 8.72 -28.34 11.97
C PRO A 126 8.55 -27.86 10.53
N ARG A 127 9.38 -28.40 9.64
CA ARG A 127 9.23 -28.17 8.21
C ARG A 127 7.93 -28.87 7.79
N CYS A 128 6.94 -28.10 7.32
CA CYS A 128 5.79 -28.67 6.64
C CYS A 128 6.31 -29.34 5.35
N GLY A 129 6.39 -30.67 5.38
CA GLY A 129 6.68 -31.51 4.22
C GLY A 129 5.42 -31.81 3.42
#